data_AF-A0A1I5FAM6-F1
#
_entry.id   AF-A0A1I5FAM6-F1
#
_cell.length_a   1.000
_cell.length_b   1.000
_cell.length_c   1.000
_cell.angle_alpha   90.00
_cell.angle_beta   90.00
_cell.angle_gamma   90.00
#
_symmetry.space_group_name_H-M   'P 1'
#
loop_
_entity.id
_entity.type
_entity.pdbx_description
1 polymer ?
#
loop_
_entity_poly.entity_id
_entity_poly.type
_entity_poly.pdbx_seq_one_letter_code
_entity_poly.pdbx_strand_id
1 'polypeptide(L)'
;MAGRDRSARDDRTGGATARRSASASATGPGRRGAGSRPTPDRRVPPATGGPVAGDGLVVGDVPVAARVAGGLLVLAALAGLAALFPTYLVVGGRALTLGGGGGGVLAGLVVPVTSAAVGAGLAAGRVPRLGLAYAGVAGALALGSLLIEVYRGSSSTLRPGIEVLAGERVLTSSVETGPGWWLAVTGLALTVLAGACAAAVWGRTVMEDRGRLDPARPALAGAAVLLGVLTVLCLALPAADVPDRLVDDPATGLEIVVEQQGPQALLERPGLALLGGLLLAGAVVLGSVLAPSLRPRLAAVGGFLAVAATVLGAGLTGLRDAVASDELEWTVPGAGLLAAGVGYAVLTLLAWRLRRGPAA
;
A
#
# COMPACT_ATOMS: atom_id res chain seq x y z
N MET A 1 65.75 10.16 28.18
CA MET A 1 65.24 9.35 27.06
C MET A 1 63.95 10.01 26.58
N ALA A 2 63.97 11.02 25.71
CA ALA A 2 64.31 11.03 24.28
C ALA A 2 63.33 10.21 23.42
N GLY A 3 62.50 10.91 22.64
CA GLY A 3 61.54 10.37 21.67
C GLY A 3 60.60 11.43 21.08
N ARG A 4 61.14 12.43 20.39
CA ARG A 4 60.44 13.22 19.33
C ARG A 4 60.50 12.39 18.02
N ASP A 5 59.71 12.54 16.95
CA ASP A 5 59.25 13.69 16.16
C ASP A 5 58.10 13.17 15.23
N ARG A 6 57.03 13.92 14.92
CA ARG A 6 56.84 14.84 13.75
C ARG A 6 57.21 14.19 12.40
N SER A 7 56.53 14.37 11.27
CA SER A 7 55.54 15.34 10.79
C SER A 7 54.97 14.82 9.46
N ALA A 8 53.69 15.07 9.22
CA ALA A 8 53.11 15.12 7.89
C ALA A 8 53.30 16.53 7.31
N ARG A 9 53.84 16.68 6.10
CA ARG A 9 53.42 17.68 5.09
C ARG A 9 54.20 17.62 3.77
N ASP A 10 53.59 18.31 2.81
CA ASP A 10 54.06 18.85 1.52
C ASP A 10 53.85 17.91 0.32
N ASP A 11 52.91 18.13 -0.62
CA ASP A 11 52.34 19.34 -1.26
C ASP A 11 53.31 20.07 -2.22
N ARG A 12 52.97 19.99 -3.53
CA ARG A 12 53.39 20.82 -4.68
C ARG A 12 54.85 20.60 -5.15
N THR A 13 55.23 20.64 -6.43
CA THR A 13 54.86 21.43 -7.63
C THR A 13 55.69 20.82 -8.78
N GLY A 14 55.23 20.67 -10.03
CA GLY A 14 55.23 21.74 -11.05
C GLY A 14 56.14 21.38 -12.26
N GLY A 15 55.76 21.82 -13.47
CA GLY A 15 56.62 21.87 -14.68
C GLY A 15 56.28 20.82 -15.76
N ALA A 16 55.50 21.06 -16.83
CA ALA A 16 55.59 22.02 -17.96
C ALA A 16 56.28 21.48 -19.23
N THR A 17 55.63 21.75 -20.39
CA THR A 17 56.10 21.75 -21.81
C THR A 17 56.14 20.40 -22.56
N ALA A 18 55.79 20.24 -23.86
CA ALA A 18 55.66 21.14 -25.01
C ALA A 18 54.69 20.53 -26.10
N ARG A 19 53.89 21.32 -26.85
CA ARG A 19 53.99 21.59 -28.32
C ARG A 19 54.47 20.39 -29.19
N ARG A 20 53.89 20.04 -30.33
CA ARG A 20 53.39 20.85 -31.47
C ARG A 20 52.71 19.93 -32.49
N SER A 21 51.75 20.49 -33.21
CA SER A 21 51.17 19.96 -34.45
C SER A 21 52.22 19.82 -35.56
N ALA A 22 52.05 18.81 -36.42
CA ALA A 22 52.63 18.78 -37.76
C ALA A 22 51.58 18.27 -38.77
N SER A 23 51.54 18.98 -39.89
CA SER A 23 50.61 18.89 -41.01
C SER A 23 51.12 17.99 -42.15
N ALA A 24 50.21 17.70 -43.09
CA ALA A 24 50.43 17.31 -44.51
C ALA A 24 50.83 15.84 -44.73
N SER A 25 50.46 15.11 -45.79
CA SER A 25 49.63 15.31 -46.98
C SER A 25 49.76 14.02 -47.80
N ALA A 26 48.69 13.45 -48.38
CA ALA A 26 48.80 12.62 -49.57
C ALA A 26 47.44 12.35 -50.24
N THR A 27 47.24 13.05 -51.34
CA THR A 27 46.32 12.83 -52.47
C THR A 27 46.51 11.44 -53.13
N GLY A 28 45.41 10.83 -53.59
CA GLY A 28 45.43 9.77 -54.61
C GLY A 28 44.04 9.19 -54.95
N PRO A 29 43.68 8.93 -56.23
CA PRO A 29 42.30 9.03 -56.71
C PRO A 29 41.62 7.70 -57.09
N GLY A 30 40.28 7.73 -57.07
CA GLY A 30 39.39 7.15 -58.09
C GLY A 30 39.23 5.62 -58.20
N ARG A 31 38.01 5.12 -57.91
CA ARG A 31 37.37 4.10 -58.77
C ARG A 31 35.84 4.13 -58.67
N ARG A 32 35.22 4.15 -59.86
CA ARG A 32 33.78 4.19 -60.14
C ARG A 32 33.14 2.79 -60.06
N GLY A 33 31.83 2.79 -59.79
CA GLY A 33 30.85 1.79 -60.22
C GLY A 33 30.51 0.74 -59.16
N ALA A 34 29.28 0.23 -59.03
CA ALA A 34 27.99 0.46 -59.67
C ALA A 34 26.96 -0.36 -58.86
N GLY A 35 25.68 0.01 -58.89
CA GLY A 35 24.59 -0.92 -58.54
C GLY A 35 23.81 -0.63 -57.26
N SER A 36 23.11 0.50 -57.21
CA SER A 36 21.95 0.68 -56.34
C SER A 36 20.80 -0.22 -56.83
N ARG A 37 20.50 -1.29 -56.09
CA ARG A 37 19.23 -2.03 -56.20
C ARG A 37 18.23 -1.42 -55.21
N PRO A 38 17.09 -0.86 -55.65
CA PRO A 38 16.01 -0.48 -54.75
C PRO A 38 15.24 -1.73 -54.32
N THR A 39 15.28 -2.02 -53.02
CA THR A 39 14.47 -3.06 -52.37
C THR A 39 13.00 -2.63 -52.42
N PRO A 40 12.06 -3.51 -52.78
CA PRO A 40 10.65 -3.13 -52.89
C PRO A 40 10.06 -2.81 -51.53
N ASP A 41 9.41 -1.66 -51.52
CA ASP A 41 8.59 -1.02 -50.50
C ASP A 41 7.59 -2.02 -49.88
N ARG A 42 7.93 -2.55 -48.70
CA ARG A 42 7.00 -3.31 -47.87
C ARG A 42 6.09 -2.29 -47.20
N ARG A 43 5.03 -1.90 -47.92
CA ARG A 43 3.89 -1.13 -47.38
C ARG A 43 3.40 -1.78 -46.09
N VAL A 44 3.79 -1.20 -44.97
CA VAL A 44 3.10 -1.38 -43.69
C VAL A 44 1.74 -0.71 -43.86
N PRO A 45 0.61 -1.42 -43.69
CA PRO A 45 -0.69 -0.77 -43.72
C PRO A 45 -0.73 0.32 -42.63
N PRO A 46 -1.17 1.56 -42.95
CA PRO A 46 -1.33 2.57 -41.93
C PRO A 46 -2.34 2.05 -40.91
N ALA A 47 -1.94 2.04 -39.63
CA ALA A 47 -2.86 1.80 -38.54
C ALA A 47 -3.98 2.83 -38.64
N THR A 48 -5.16 2.39 -39.10
CA THR A 48 -6.41 3.13 -39.04
C THR A 48 -6.78 3.33 -37.58
N GLY A 49 -6.27 4.42 -37.02
CA GLY A 49 -6.45 4.83 -35.64
C GLY A 49 -5.71 6.15 -35.43
N GLY A 50 -6.09 7.18 -36.20
CA GLY A 50 -5.59 8.53 -35.93
C GLY A 50 -5.86 8.88 -34.45
N PRO A 51 -4.90 9.51 -33.75
CA PRO A 51 -5.09 9.88 -32.36
C PRO A 51 -6.30 10.82 -32.27
N VAL A 52 -7.33 10.39 -31.55
CA VAL A 52 -8.41 11.29 -31.14
C VAL A 52 -7.75 12.43 -30.38
N ALA A 53 -7.90 13.64 -30.89
CA ALA A 53 -7.42 14.85 -30.25
C ALA A 53 -8.19 15.06 -28.94
N GLY A 54 -7.61 14.55 -27.85
CA GLY A 54 -8.10 14.70 -26.49
C GLY A 54 -7.33 13.76 -25.55
N ASP A 55 -6.71 14.31 -24.52
CA ASP A 55 -6.21 13.65 -23.31
C ASP A 55 -4.81 12.99 -23.26
N GLY A 56 -4.11 12.73 -24.37
CA GLY A 56 -2.70 12.28 -24.29
C GLY A 56 -2.44 11.02 -23.44
N LEU A 57 -3.49 10.23 -23.20
CA LEU A 57 -3.44 8.91 -22.56
C LEU A 57 -3.30 7.88 -23.68
N VAL A 58 -2.19 7.15 -23.71
CA VAL A 58 -1.96 6.06 -24.65
C VAL A 58 -2.08 4.76 -23.88
N VAL A 59 -2.99 3.88 -24.31
CA VAL A 59 -3.17 2.55 -23.72
C VAL A 59 -2.88 1.54 -24.82
N GLY A 60 -1.88 0.67 -24.61
CA GLY A 60 -1.62 -0.46 -25.49
C GLY A 60 -2.57 -1.62 -25.21
N ASP A 61 -2.33 -2.77 -25.85
CA ASP A 61 -3.12 -3.97 -25.59
C ASP A 61 -3.03 -4.38 -24.11
N VAL A 62 -4.19 -4.59 -23.51
CA VAL A 62 -4.28 -4.97 -22.10
C VAL A 62 -4.15 -6.50 -21.99
N PRO A 63 -3.11 -7.03 -21.33
CA PRO A 63 -2.93 -8.47 -21.22
C PRO A 63 -4.09 -9.09 -20.43
N VAL A 64 -4.53 -10.29 -20.82
CA VAL A 64 -5.64 -11.01 -20.16
C VAL A 64 -5.41 -11.15 -18.65
N ALA A 65 -4.17 -11.42 -18.25
CA ALA A 65 -3.81 -11.54 -16.84
C ALA A 65 -3.99 -10.23 -16.04
N ALA A 66 -3.96 -9.05 -16.68
CA ALA A 66 -4.35 -7.80 -16.02
C ALA A 66 -5.86 -7.76 -15.75
N ARG A 67 -6.69 -8.25 -16.69
CA ARG A 67 -8.14 -8.37 -16.46
C ARG A 67 -8.46 -9.40 -15.38
N VAL A 68 -7.71 -10.50 -15.32
CA VAL A 68 -7.80 -11.50 -14.23
C VAL A 68 -7.51 -10.84 -12.88
N ALA A 69 -6.45 -10.02 -12.77
CA ALA A 69 -6.18 -9.27 -11.54
C ALA A 69 -7.35 -8.37 -11.14
N GLY A 70 -8.00 -7.71 -12.12
CA GLY A 70 -9.21 -6.93 -11.88
C GLY A 70 -10.39 -7.77 -11.39
N GLY A 71 -10.62 -8.93 -12.01
CA GLY A 71 -11.64 -9.89 -11.58
C GLY A 71 -11.40 -10.41 -10.16
N LEU A 72 -10.15 -10.73 -9.83
CA LEU A 72 -9.76 -11.16 -8.47
C LEU A 72 -10.05 -10.06 -7.42
N LEU A 73 -9.79 -8.79 -7.73
CA LEU A 73 -10.15 -7.67 -6.83
C LEU A 73 -11.66 -7.53 -6.63
N VAL A 74 -12.46 -7.74 -7.69
CA VAL A 74 -13.93 -7.73 -7.58
C VAL A 74 -14.40 -8.88 -6.70
N LEU A 75 -13.88 -10.10 -6.91
CA LEU A 75 -14.22 -11.25 -6.08
C LEU A 75 -13.78 -11.05 -4.63
N ALA A 76 -12.59 -10.47 -4.41
CA ALA A 76 -12.10 -10.11 -3.07
C ALA A 76 -13.04 -9.11 -2.39
N ALA A 77 -13.51 -8.09 -3.11
CA ALA A 77 -14.46 -7.11 -2.60
C ALA A 77 -15.80 -7.75 -2.25
N LEU A 78 -16.33 -8.64 -3.09
CA LEU A 78 -17.57 -9.36 -2.81
C LEU A 78 -17.43 -10.27 -1.60
N ALA A 79 -16.32 -10.99 -1.46
CA ALA A 79 -16.04 -11.82 -0.29
C ALA A 79 -15.92 -10.96 0.99
N GLY A 80 -15.19 -9.84 0.93
CA GLY A 80 -15.05 -8.90 2.05
C GLY A 80 -16.37 -8.25 2.45
N LEU A 81 -17.22 -7.88 1.48
CA LEU A 81 -18.57 -7.38 1.74
C LEU A 81 -19.46 -8.45 2.38
N ALA A 82 -19.44 -9.67 1.81
CA ALA A 82 -20.21 -10.79 2.32
C ALA A 82 -19.78 -11.19 3.74
N ALA A 83 -18.50 -11.04 4.08
CA ALA A 83 -17.96 -11.33 5.41
C ALA A 83 -18.55 -10.45 6.53
N LEU A 84 -19.13 -9.29 6.20
CA LEU A 84 -19.68 -8.37 7.21
C LEU A 84 -20.91 -8.91 7.92
N PHE A 85 -21.69 -9.78 7.28
CA PHE A 85 -23.00 -10.19 7.76
C PHE A 85 -23.03 -11.49 8.59
N PRO A 86 -22.38 -12.59 8.16
CA PRO A 86 -22.41 -13.83 8.91
C PRO A 86 -21.58 -13.73 10.19
N THR A 87 -21.80 -14.68 11.10
CA THR A 87 -20.97 -14.86 12.29
C THR A 87 -19.51 -14.94 11.91
N TYR A 88 -18.72 -14.05 12.49
CA TYR A 88 -17.29 -13.94 12.25
C TYR A 88 -16.55 -14.94 13.14
N LEU A 89 -16.68 -14.81 14.45
CA LEU A 89 -16.11 -15.72 15.45
C LEU A 89 -17.16 -15.98 16.55
N VAL A 90 -17.12 -17.16 17.15
CA VAL A 90 -17.80 -17.43 18.42
C VAL A 90 -16.75 -17.53 19.50
N VAL A 91 -16.80 -16.63 20.49
CA VAL A 91 -15.81 -16.55 21.55
C VAL A 91 -16.51 -16.70 22.90
N GLY A 92 -16.16 -17.74 23.66
CA GLY A 92 -16.82 -18.04 24.93
C GLY A 92 -18.35 -18.20 24.81
N GLY A 93 -18.84 -18.71 23.67
CA GLY A 93 -20.27 -18.88 23.39
C GLY A 93 -21.00 -17.64 22.86
N ARG A 94 -20.33 -16.48 22.72
CA ARG A 94 -20.90 -15.27 22.09
C ARG A 94 -20.54 -15.18 20.62
N ALA A 95 -21.55 -15.03 19.78
CA ALA A 95 -21.37 -14.85 18.34
C ALA A 95 -21.05 -13.38 18.01
N LEU A 96 -19.85 -13.14 17.50
CA LEU A 96 -19.40 -11.83 17.05
C LEU A 96 -19.68 -11.68 15.55
N THR A 97 -20.13 -10.50 15.13
CA THR A 97 -20.33 -10.16 13.72
C THR A 97 -19.54 -8.91 13.35
N LEU A 98 -18.89 -8.92 12.19
CA LEU A 98 -18.14 -7.76 11.72
C LEU A 98 -19.06 -6.57 11.42
N GLY A 99 -20.29 -6.79 11.00
CA GLY A 99 -21.25 -5.76 10.61
C GLY A 99 -22.32 -5.44 11.66
N GLY A 100 -22.16 -5.85 12.92
CA GLY A 100 -23.21 -5.77 13.96
C GLY A 100 -23.88 -4.41 14.21
N GLY A 101 -23.40 -3.32 13.61
CA GLY A 101 -24.05 -2.01 13.61
C GLY A 101 -23.72 -1.18 12.36
N GLY A 102 -24.49 -0.11 12.13
CA GLY A 102 -24.35 0.75 10.94
C GLY A 102 -22.96 1.37 10.76
N GLY A 103 -22.31 1.79 11.85
CA GLY A 103 -20.91 2.25 11.82
C GLY A 103 -19.93 1.16 11.40
N GLY A 104 -20.23 -0.10 11.78
CA GLY A 104 -19.43 -1.26 11.40
C GLY A 104 -19.50 -1.59 9.92
N VAL A 105 -20.70 -1.50 9.35
CA VAL A 105 -20.91 -1.65 7.91
C VAL A 105 -20.19 -0.52 7.16
N LEU A 106 -20.33 0.74 7.59
CA LEU A 106 -19.68 1.87 6.92
C LEU A 106 -18.14 1.78 6.96
N ALA A 107 -17.55 1.44 8.10
CA ALA A 107 -16.11 1.22 8.23
C ALA A 107 -15.65 0.04 7.34
N GLY A 108 -16.42 -1.06 7.34
CA GLY A 108 -16.15 -2.26 6.55
C GLY A 108 -16.31 -2.09 5.04
N LEU A 109 -17.00 -1.04 4.57
CA LEU A 109 -17.28 -0.82 3.15
C LEU A 109 -16.12 -0.15 2.39
N VAL A 110 -15.23 0.58 3.06
CA VAL A 110 -14.20 1.39 2.39
C VAL A 110 -13.33 0.56 1.45
N VAL A 111 -12.73 -0.52 1.95
CA VAL A 111 -11.83 -1.37 1.17
C VAL A 111 -12.55 -2.19 0.09
N PRO A 112 -13.71 -2.83 0.36
CA PRO A 112 -14.49 -3.50 -0.68
C PRO A 112 -14.92 -2.57 -1.81
N VAL A 113 -15.44 -1.38 -1.50
CA VAL A 113 -15.94 -0.45 -2.52
C VAL A 113 -14.81 0.06 -3.41
N THR A 114 -13.66 0.44 -2.84
CA THR A 114 -12.51 0.87 -3.65
C THR A 114 -11.97 -0.27 -4.49
N SER A 115 -11.88 -1.48 -3.94
CA SER A 115 -11.39 -2.67 -4.65
C SER A 115 -12.33 -3.10 -5.77
N ALA A 116 -13.64 -3.04 -5.57
CA ALA A 116 -14.63 -3.30 -6.60
C ALA A 116 -14.58 -2.27 -7.73
N ALA A 117 -14.51 -0.98 -7.39
CA ALA A 117 -14.46 0.10 -8.39
C ALA A 117 -13.20 0.01 -9.27
N VAL A 118 -12.03 -0.14 -8.64
CA VAL A 118 -10.76 -0.26 -9.36
C VAL A 118 -10.66 -1.59 -10.11
N GLY A 119 -11.07 -2.69 -9.46
CA GLY A 119 -11.08 -4.03 -10.03
C GLY A 119 -11.98 -4.15 -11.26
N ALA A 120 -13.19 -3.60 -11.20
CA ALA A 120 -14.12 -3.58 -12.33
C ALA A 120 -13.56 -2.73 -13.50
N GLY A 121 -12.95 -1.59 -13.19
CA GLY A 121 -12.24 -0.78 -14.19
C GLY A 121 -11.14 -1.58 -14.89
N LEU A 122 -10.29 -2.26 -14.11
CA LEU A 122 -9.18 -3.07 -14.61
C LEU A 122 -9.67 -4.30 -15.40
N ALA A 123 -10.72 -4.98 -14.93
CA ALA A 123 -11.34 -6.11 -15.62
C ALA A 123 -11.93 -5.69 -16.98
N ALA A 124 -12.51 -4.49 -17.05
CA ALA A 124 -12.96 -3.87 -18.28
C ALA A 124 -11.82 -3.34 -19.17
N GLY A 125 -10.55 -3.51 -18.77
CA GLY A 125 -9.37 -3.04 -19.50
C GLY A 125 -9.16 -1.52 -19.43
N ARG A 126 -9.80 -0.82 -18.48
CA ARG A 126 -9.67 0.63 -18.31
C ARG A 126 -8.52 0.95 -17.37
N VAL A 127 -7.73 1.96 -17.76
CA VAL A 127 -6.65 2.54 -16.94
C VAL A 127 -5.74 1.48 -16.29
N PRO A 128 -5.18 0.52 -17.06
CA PRO A 128 -4.61 -0.69 -16.51
C PRO A 128 -3.46 -0.46 -15.52
N ARG A 129 -2.60 0.56 -15.72
CA ARG A 129 -1.52 0.84 -14.75
C ARG A 129 -2.02 1.38 -13.40
N LEU A 130 -3.18 2.06 -13.36
CA LEU A 130 -3.80 2.46 -12.09
C LEU A 130 -4.28 1.21 -11.35
N GLY A 131 -5.04 0.36 -12.04
CA GLY A 131 -5.59 -0.86 -11.45
C GLY A 131 -4.50 -1.82 -10.99
N LEU A 132 -3.46 -2.02 -11.78
CA LEU A 132 -2.34 -2.89 -11.41
C LEU A 132 -1.52 -2.33 -10.25
N ALA A 133 -1.34 -1.01 -10.17
CA ALA A 133 -0.64 -0.40 -9.04
C ALA A 133 -1.44 -0.54 -7.74
N TYR A 134 -2.77 -0.30 -7.82
CA TYR A 134 -3.68 -0.56 -6.71
C TYR A 134 -3.63 -2.03 -6.29
N ALA A 135 -3.74 -2.97 -7.23
CA ALA A 135 -3.70 -4.40 -6.95
C ALA A 135 -2.38 -4.84 -6.30
N GLY A 136 -1.24 -4.35 -6.81
CA GLY A 136 0.09 -4.65 -6.25
C GLY A 136 0.25 -4.15 -4.81
N VAL A 137 -0.12 -2.90 -4.55
CA VAL A 137 -0.01 -2.30 -3.21
C VAL A 137 -1.03 -2.91 -2.25
N ALA A 138 -2.29 -3.06 -2.67
CA ALA A 138 -3.33 -3.71 -1.86
C ALA A 138 -2.99 -5.17 -1.55
N GLY A 139 -2.42 -5.92 -2.51
CA GLY A 139 -1.97 -7.29 -2.30
C GLY A 139 -0.82 -7.39 -1.30
N ALA A 140 0.14 -6.46 -1.33
CA ALA A 140 1.22 -6.41 -0.35
C ALA A 140 0.69 -6.11 1.07
N LEU A 141 -0.24 -5.16 1.20
CA LEU A 141 -0.88 -4.84 2.48
C LEU A 141 -1.74 -6.01 2.99
N ALA A 142 -2.50 -6.65 2.09
CA ALA A 142 -3.37 -7.77 2.40
C ALA A 142 -2.60 -9.00 2.88
N LEU A 143 -1.33 -9.17 2.49
CA LEU A 143 -0.50 -10.27 3.00
C LEU A 143 -0.29 -10.17 4.52
N GLY A 144 0.00 -8.97 5.03
CA GLY A 144 0.13 -8.73 6.47
C GLY A 144 -1.20 -8.94 7.19
N SER A 145 -2.28 -8.40 6.65
CA SER A 145 -3.64 -8.59 7.17
C SER A 145 -4.06 -10.07 7.17
N LEU A 146 -3.70 -10.85 6.15
CA LEU A 146 -4.02 -12.27 6.04
C LEU A 146 -3.37 -13.08 7.16
N LEU A 147 -2.09 -12.82 7.48
CA LEU A 147 -1.41 -13.53 8.57
C LEU A 147 -2.01 -13.19 9.94
N ILE A 148 -2.38 -11.93 10.15
CA ILE A 148 -3.08 -11.50 11.38
C ILE A 148 -4.43 -12.22 11.48
N GLU A 149 -5.15 -12.32 10.37
CA GLU A 149 -6.48 -12.92 10.30
C GLU A 149 -6.45 -14.43 10.52
N VAL A 150 -5.45 -15.11 9.94
CA VAL A 150 -5.19 -16.54 10.16
C VAL A 150 -4.88 -16.81 11.63
N TYR A 151 -4.03 -15.98 12.24
CA TYR A 151 -3.68 -16.10 13.67
C TYR A 151 -4.91 -15.99 14.57
N ARG A 152 -5.81 -15.03 14.30
CA ARG A 152 -7.07 -14.84 15.05
C ARG A 152 -7.93 -16.10 15.04
N GLY A 153 -8.01 -16.78 13.89
CA GLY A 153 -8.79 -18.02 13.77
C GLY A 153 -8.10 -19.28 14.30
N SER A 154 -6.77 -19.31 14.38
CA SER A 154 -6.01 -20.54 14.70
C SER A 154 -5.50 -20.66 16.13
N SER A 155 -5.20 -19.54 16.81
CA SER A 155 -4.28 -19.57 17.98
C SER A 155 -4.79 -18.85 19.23
N SER A 156 -5.96 -18.22 19.19
CA SER A 156 -6.63 -17.62 20.36
C SER A 156 -7.24 -18.68 21.32
N THR A 157 -6.87 -19.95 21.17
CA THR A 157 -7.33 -21.10 21.98
C THR A 157 -6.35 -21.55 23.07
N LEU A 158 -5.12 -21.01 23.11
CA LEU A 158 -4.05 -21.55 23.98
C LEU A 158 -3.77 -20.73 25.24
N ARG A 159 -4.39 -19.56 25.42
CA ARG A 159 -4.37 -18.81 26.69
C ARG A 159 -5.73 -18.15 26.93
N PRO A 160 -6.41 -18.45 28.06
CA PRO A 160 -7.50 -17.62 28.54
C PRO A 160 -6.98 -16.19 28.72
N GLY A 161 -7.47 -15.26 27.92
CA GLY A 161 -7.11 -13.86 27.95
C GLY A 161 -8.33 -12.98 27.73
N ILE A 162 -8.20 -11.71 28.05
CA ILE A 162 -9.17 -10.69 27.65
C ILE A 162 -8.68 -10.13 26.33
N GLU A 163 -9.42 -10.37 25.24
CA GLU A 163 -9.11 -9.84 23.91
C GLU A 163 -10.26 -8.97 23.41
N VAL A 164 -9.96 -8.03 22.52
CA VAL A 164 -10.99 -7.23 21.84
C VAL A 164 -11.13 -7.71 20.41
N LEU A 165 -12.30 -8.25 20.09
CA LEU A 165 -12.61 -8.88 18.81
C LEU A 165 -13.92 -8.29 18.28
N ALA A 166 -13.89 -7.78 17.04
CA ALA A 166 -15.04 -7.12 16.40
C ALA A 166 -15.70 -6.00 17.23
N GLY A 167 -14.90 -5.28 18.03
CA GLY A 167 -15.36 -4.19 18.91
C GLY A 167 -15.89 -4.62 20.27
N GLU A 168 -15.88 -5.92 20.59
CA GLU A 168 -16.30 -6.43 21.90
C GLU A 168 -15.12 -6.99 22.70
N ARG A 169 -15.11 -6.73 24.01
CA ARG A 169 -14.18 -7.33 24.96
C ARG A 169 -14.65 -8.72 25.33
N VAL A 170 -13.87 -9.75 25.02
CA VAL A 170 -14.24 -11.15 25.27
C VAL A 170 -13.14 -11.92 25.96
N LEU A 171 -13.55 -12.77 26.90
CA LEU A 171 -12.71 -13.80 27.51
C LEU A 171 -12.53 -14.96 26.54
N THR A 172 -11.34 -15.10 25.97
CA THR A 172 -10.98 -16.14 24.99
C THR A 172 -10.68 -17.47 25.69
N SER A 173 -11.72 -18.10 26.23
CA SER A 173 -11.63 -19.48 26.74
C SER A 173 -11.78 -20.53 25.63
N SER A 174 -12.52 -20.21 24.57
CA SER A 174 -12.62 -20.96 23.31
C SER A 174 -12.92 -20.02 22.14
N VAL A 175 -12.39 -20.34 20.96
CA VAL A 175 -12.64 -19.59 19.71
C VAL A 175 -13.06 -20.57 18.62
N GLU A 176 -14.25 -20.35 18.06
CA GLU A 176 -14.76 -21.10 16.91
C GLU A 176 -14.88 -20.16 15.69
N THR A 177 -14.40 -20.64 14.54
CA THR A 177 -14.45 -19.86 13.30
C THR A 177 -15.83 -19.95 12.66
N GLY A 178 -16.42 -18.79 12.38
CA GLY A 178 -17.67 -18.68 11.65
C GLY A 178 -17.47 -18.51 10.14
N PRO A 179 -18.56 -18.56 9.34
CA PRO A 179 -18.50 -18.36 7.90
C PRO A 179 -17.97 -16.97 7.51
N GLY A 180 -18.16 -15.95 8.34
CA GLY A 180 -17.61 -14.61 8.11
C GLY A 180 -16.09 -14.56 8.12
N TRP A 181 -15.46 -15.33 9.00
CA TRP A 181 -14.00 -15.42 9.04
C TRP A 181 -13.44 -16.05 7.76
N TRP A 182 -14.03 -17.15 7.29
CA TRP A 182 -13.61 -17.80 6.03
C TRP A 182 -13.76 -16.86 4.82
N LEU A 183 -14.83 -16.07 4.77
CA LEU A 183 -15.02 -15.07 3.72
C LEU A 183 -13.98 -13.95 3.80
N ALA A 184 -13.64 -13.48 5.01
CA ALA A 184 -12.59 -12.48 5.22
C ALA A 184 -11.21 -12.99 4.76
N VAL A 185 -10.84 -14.21 5.19
CA VAL A 185 -9.60 -14.88 4.77
C VAL A 185 -9.56 -15.06 3.25
N THR A 186 -10.67 -15.50 2.65
CA THR A 186 -10.78 -15.69 1.20
C THR A 186 -10.60 -14.36 0.46
N GLY A 187 -11.24 -13.28 0.92
CA GLY A 187 -11.10 -11.96 0.34
C GLY A 187 -9.67 -11.44 0.39
N LEU A 188 -8.98 -11.62 1.51
CA LEU A 188 -7.56 -11.26 1.65
C LEU A 188 -6.66 -12.10 0.74
N ALA A 189 -6.86 -13.42 0.68
CA ALA A 189 -6.10 -14.30 -0.21
C ALA A 189 -6.28 -13.93 -1.69
N LEU A 190 -7.51 -13.62 -2.12
CA LEU A 190 -7.80 -13.14 -3.48
C LEU A 190 -7.11 -11.80 -3.78
N THR A 191 -7.02 -10.90 -2.79
CA THR A 191 -6.30 -9.62 -2.93
C THR A 191 -4.79 -9.85 -3.09
N VAL A 192 -4.20 -10.78 -2.32
CA VAL A 192 -2.80 -11.18 -2.48
C VAL A 192 -2.55 -11.76 -3.87
N LEU A 193 -3.43 -12.65 -4.36
CA LEU A 193 -3.34 -13.23 -5.71
C LEU A 193 -3.47 -12.16 -6.81
N ALA A 194 -4.35 -11.17 -6.61
CA ALA A 194 -4.47 -10.04 -7.52
C ALA A 194 -3.16 -9.24 -7.59
N GLY A 195 -2.52 -8.99 -6.44
CA GLY A 195 -1.20 -8.34 -6.37
C GLY A 195 -0.10 -9.14 -7.08
N ALA A 196 -0.07 -10.46 -6.90
CA ALA A 196 0.86 -11.35 -7.60
C ALA A 196 0.66 -11.32 -9.12
N CYS A 197 -0.60 -11.37 -9.58
CA CYS A 197 -0.93 -11.20 -11.00
C CYS A 197 -0.46 -9.84 -11.51
N ALA A 198 -0.67 -8.79 -10.72
CA ALA A 198 -0.28 -7.44 -11.09
C ALA A 198 1.24 -7.29 -11.28
N ALA A 199 2.03 -7.85 -10.36
CA ALA A 199 3.47 -7.91 -10.50
C ALA A 199 3.91 -8.66 -11.77
N ALA A 200 3.29 -9.81 -12.06
CA ALA A 200 3.62 -10.65 -13.23
C ALA A 200 3.27 -10.04 -14.60
N VAL A 201 2.39 -9.04 -14.65
CA VAL A 201 1.96 -8.38 -15.89
C VAL A 201 2.42 -6.93 -15.99
N TRP A 202 3.03 -6.39 -14.94
CA TRP A 202 3.45 -5.00 -14.86
C TRP A 202 4.31 -4.57 -16.04
N GLY A 203 5.35 -5.36 -16.35
CA GLY A 203 6.28 -5.06 -17.46
C GLY A 203 5.66 -5.19 -18.85
N ARG A 204 4.56 -5.97 -19.00
CA ARG A 204 3.88 -6.22 -20.28
C ARG A 204 2.79 -5.20 -20.59
N THR A 205 2.37 -4.42 -19.61
CA THR A 205 1.25 -3.49 -19.75
C THR A 205 1.74 -2.14 -20.22
N VAL A 206 1.40 -1.71 -21.43
CA VAL A 206 1.81 -0.39 -21.94
C VAL A 206 0.71 0.63 -21.64
N MET A 207 1.06 1.67 -20.88
CA MET A 207 0.21 2.84 -20.70
C MET A 207 1.08 4.07 -20.45
N GLU A 208 0.87 5.12 -21.23
CA GLU A 208 1.52 6.41 -21.06
C GLU A 208 0.48 7.47 -20.69
N ASP A 209 0.85 8.38 -19.80
CA ASP A 209 0.03 9.50 -19.36
C ASP A 209 0.88 10.77 -19.46
N ARG A 210 0.45 11.74 -20.27
CA ARG A 210 1.14 13.06 -20.42
C ARG A 210 1.00 13.98 -19.21
N GLY A 211 0.48 13.50 -18.07
CA GLY A 211 0.35 14.27 -16.84
C GLY A 211 1.67 14.85 -16.32
N ARG A 212 1.62 16.08 -15.79
CA ARG A 212 2.78 16.83 -15.25
C ARG A 212 3.13 16.42 -13.81
N LEU A 213 3.20 15.12 -13.52
CA LEU A 213 3.54 14.67 -12.16
C LEU A 213 5.02 14.88 -11.83
N ASP A 214 5.90 14.79 -12.84
CA ASP A 214 7.36 14.72 -12.65
C ASP A 214 7.95 15.87 -11.77
N PRO A 215 7.55 17.15 -11.92
CA PRO A 215 8.02 18.22 -11.04
C PRO A 215 7.55 18.09 -9.57
N ALA A 216 6.38 17.49 -9.34
CA ALA A 216 5.79 17.34 -8.01
C ALA A 216 6.20 16.04 -7.30
N ARG A 217 6.83 15.08 -8.00
CA ARG A 217 7.20 13.78 -7.43
C ARG A 217 8.05 13.85 -6.15
N PRO A 218 9.07 14.72 -6.04
CA PRO A 218 9.86 14.79 -4.81
C PRO A 218 9.02 15.24 -3.60
N ALA A 219 8.13 16.22 -3.79
CA ALA A 219 7.25 16.71 -2.73
C ALA A 219 6.22 15.63 -2.33
N LEU A 220 5.62 14.96 -3.31
CA LEU A 220 4.69 13.85 -3.05
C LEU A 220 5.38 12.66 -2.36
N ALA A 221 6.63 12.36 -2.72
CA ALA A 221 7.42 11.32 -2.07
C ALA A 221 7.76 11.70 -0.63
N GLY A 222 8.21 12.93 -0.38
CA GLY A 222 8.47 13.41 0.97
C GLY A 222 7.21 13.34 1.85
N ALA A 223 6.09 13.84 1.36
CA ALA A 223 4.81 13.77 2.06
C ALA A 223 4.35 12.33 2.33
N ALA A 224 4.47 11.44 1.32
CA ALA A 224 4.10 10.04 1.46
C ALA A 224 4.96 9.33 2.50
N VAL A 225 6.28 9.57 2.53
CA VAL A 225 7.17 8.99 3.54
C VAL A 225 6.79 9.42 4.94
N LEU A 226 6.52 10.73 5.14
CA LEU A 226 6.08 11.24 6.45
C LEU A 226 4.76 10.59 6.89
N LEU A 227 3.79 10.48 5.99
CA LEU A 227 2.52 9.78 6.26
C LEU A 227 2.75 8.28 6.54
N GLY A 228 3.70 7.64 5.85
CA GLY A 228 4.03 6.23 6.03
C GLY A 228 4.60 5.97 7.42
N VAL A 229 5.57 6.79 7.84
CA VAL A 229 6.14 6.73 9.19
C VAL A 229 5.07 6.99 10.24
N LEU A 230 4.26 8.04 10.08
CA LEU A 230 3.14 8.33 10.97
C LEU A 230 2.19 7.13 11.08
N THR A 231 1.81 6.53 9.95
CA THR A 231 0.93 5.36 9.92
C THR A 231 1.53 4.20 10.70
N VAL A 232 2.83 3.90 10.52
CA VAL A 232 3.49 2.82 11.26
C VAL A 232 3.55 3.10 12.76
N LEU A 233 3.84 4.33 13.16
CA LEU A 233 3.81 4.73 14.57
C LEU A 233 2.41 4.56 15.17
N CYS A 234 1.37 4.94 14.42
CA CYS A 234 -0.01 4.77 14.86
C CYS A 234 -0.49 3.32 14.83
N LEU A 235 0.07 2.46 13.98
CA LEU A 235 -0.20 1.02 13.99
C LEU A 235 0.53 0.29 15.11
N ALA A 236 1.63 0.86 15.64
CA ALA A 236 2.41 0.25 16.71
C ALA A 236 1.63 0.16 18.03
N LEU A 237 0.68 1.07 18.25
CA LEU A 237 -0.18 1.16 19.42
C LEU A 237 -1.64 0.85 19.05
N PRO A 238 -2.47 0.38 20.00
CA PRO A 238 -3.87 0.09 19.74
C PRO A 238 -4.67 1.36 19.42
N ALA A 239 -5.61 1.26 18.48
CA ALA A 239 -6.42 2.39 17.99
C ALA A 239 -7.62 2.72 18.92
N ALA A 240 -8.03 1.76 19.73
CA ALA A 240 -8.94 1.90 20.84
C ALA A 240 -8.33 1.09 22.00
N ASP A 241 -8.49 1.53 23.25
CA ASP A 241 -7.91 0.83 24.41
C ASP A 241 -8.84 0.84 25.62
N VAL A 242 -8.56 -0.03 26.59
CA VAL A 242 -9.31 -0.09 27.86
C VAL A 242 -8.66 0.90 28.84
N PRO A 243 -9.42 1.81 29.46
CA PRO A 243 -8.86 2.75 30.41
C PRO A 243 -8.29 2.03 31.64
N ASP A 244 -7.18 2.54 32.15
CA ASP A 244 -6.55 2.04 33.36
C ASP A 244 -7.52 2.13 34.55
N ARG A 245 -7.51 1.10 35.41
CA ARG A 245 -8.34 1.11 36.61
C ARG A 245 -7.53 1.60 37.79
N LEU A 246 -7.98 2.70 38.39
CA LEU A 246 -7.51 3.10 39.71
C LEU A 246 -8.19 2.21 40.75
N VAL A 247 -7.39 1.44 41.48
CA VAL A 247 -7.86 0.59 42.59
C VAL A 247 -7.16 1.06 43.85
N ASP A 248 -7.93 1.31 44.91
CA ASP A 248 -7.33 1.57 46.22
C ASP A 248 -6.69 0.29 46.76
N ASP A 249 -5.39 0.35 47.04
CA ASP A 249 -4.70 -0.73 47.73
C ASP A 249 -5.13 -0.74 49.21
N PRO A 250 -5.85 -1.78 49.68
CA PRO A 250 -6.33 -1.84 51.06
C PRO A 250 -5.19 -1.97 52.09
N ALA A 251 -3.97 -2.34 51.67
CA ALA A 251 -2.82 -2.47 52.56
C ALA A 251 -2.08 -1.13 52.75
N THR A 252 -2.06 -0.26 51.74
CA THR A 252 -1.30 1.00 51.77
C THR A 252 -2.18 2.25 51.79
N GLY A 253 -3.48 2.12 51.46
CA GLY A 253 -4.43 3.23 51.35
C GLY A 253 -4.14 4.18 50.19
N LEU A 254 -3.34 3.75 49.22
CA LEU A 254 -2.98 4.52 48.03
C LEU A 254 -3.73 3.98 46.82
N GLU A 255 -4.16 4.89 45.93
CA GLU A 255 -4.65 4.51 44.61
C GLU A 255 -3.49 3.94 43.78
N ILE A 256 -3.61 2.69 43.38
CA ILE A 256 -2.70 2.04 42.45
C ILE A 256 -3.36 1.91 41.08
N VAL A 257 -2.59 2.18 40.03
CA VAL A 257 -3.01 1.99 38.64
C VAL A 257 -2.88 0.51 38.32
N VAL A 258 -4.00 -0.16 38.05
CA VAL A 258 -4.04 -1.55 37.58
C VAL A 258 -4.29 -1.52 36.08
N GLU A 259 -3.25 -1.81 35.31
CA GLU A 259 -3.33 -2.00 33.86
C GLU A 259 -4.32 -3.14 33.56
N GLN A 260 -5.33 -2.85 32.74
CA GLN A 260 -6.27 -3.84 32.27
C GLN A 260 -5.76 -4.43 30.95
N GLN A 261 -5.87 -5.74 30.76
CA GLN A 261 -5.61 -6.33 29.45
C GLN A 261 -6.64 -5.81 28.43
N GLY A 262 -6.13 -5.06 27.44
CA GLY A 262 -6.85 -4.44 26.33
C GLY A 262 -6.41 -4.97 24.95
N PRO A 263 -6.80 -4.29 23.85
CA PRO A 263 -6.41 -4.65 22.48
C PRO A 263 -4.89 -4.69 22.30
N GLN A 264 -4.36 -5.79 21.79
CA GLN A 264 -2.91 -5.97 21.66
C GLN A 264 -2.29 -5.01 20.64
N ALA A 265 -1.27 -4.29 21.11
CA ALA A 265 -0.37 -3.49 20.28
C ALA A 265 0.37 -4.38 19.28
N LEU A 266 0.92 -3.79 18.21
CA LEU A 266 1.59 -4.56 17.14
C LEU A 266 2.74 -5.43 17.67
N LEU A 267 3.51 -4.89 18.63
CA LEU A 267 4.70 -5.52 19.20
C LEU A 267 4.37 -6.54 20.31
N GLU A 268 3.16 -6.50 20.85
CA GLU A 268 2.70 -7.42 21.89
C GLU A 268 2.11 -8.70 21.31
N ARG A 269 1.82 -8.71 20.01
CA ARG A 269 1.30 -9.88 19.30
C ARG A 269 2.36 -10.97 19.25
N PRO A 270 2.02 -12.24 19.53
CA PRO A 270 2.96 -13.34 19.35
C PRO A 270 2.87 -13.96 17.94
N GLY A 271 3.96 -14.61 17.50
CA GLY A 271 3.97 -15.51 16.34
C GLY A 271 3.59 -14.86 15.01
N LEU A 272 2.59 -15.44 14.32
CA LEU A 272 2.16 -15.01 12.99
C LEU A 272 1.54 -13.61 12.97
N ALA A 273 0.90 -13.18 14.06
CA ALA A 273 0.30 -11.85 14.14
C ALA A 273 1.36 -10.75 14.22
N LEU A 274 2.51 -10.99 14.88
CA LEU A 274 3.66 -10.09 14.86
C LEU A 274 4.22 -9.98 13.44
N LEU A 275 4.47 -11.12 12.79
CA LEU A 275 4.99 -11.16 11.43
C LEU A 275 4.05 -10.44 10.46
N GLY A 276 2.74 -10.70 10.57
CA GLY A 276 1.72 -10.01 9.78
C GLY A 276 1.70 -8.51 10.03
N GLY A 277 1.84 -8.08 11.28
CA GLY A 277 1.97 -6.67 11.65
C GLY A 277 3.21 -6.00 11.05
N LEU A 278 4.37 -6.65 11.14
CA LEU A 278 5.62 -6.16 10.57
C LEU A 278 5.57 -6.11 9.04
N LEU A 279 4.96 -7.11 8.39
CA LEU A 279 4.74 -7.11 6.94
C LEU A 279 3.80 -5.99 6.51
N LEU A 280 2.71 -5.74 7.26
CA LEU A 280 1.80 -4.64 6.99
C LEU A 280 2.52 -3.29 7.12
N ALA A 281 3.26 -3.07 8.22
CA ALA A 281 4.04 -1.86 8.44
C ALA A 281 5.09 -1.64 7.34
N GLY A 282 5.84 -2.70 6.98
CA GLY A 282 6.79 -2.68 5.88
C GLY A 282 6.13 -2.38 4.53
N ALA A 283 4.98 -2.98 4.24
CA ALA A 283 4.21 -2.75 3.01
C ALA A 283 3.67 -1.31 2.93
N VAL A 284 3.24 -0.72 4.06
CA VAL A 284 2.86 0.71 4.11
C VAL A 284 4.06 1.59 3.75
N VAL A 285 5.21 1.41 4.41
CA VAL A 285 6.41 2.24 4.14
C VAL A 285 6.89 2.06 2.70
N LEU A 286 7.01 0.82 2.23
CA LEU A 286 7.39 0.52 0.85
C LEU A 286 6.39 1.09 -0.15
N GLY A 287 5.09 0.91 0.09
CA GLY A 287 4.02 1.48 -0.75
C GLY A 287 4.09 3.01 -0.82
N SER A 288 4.39 3.66 0.30
CA SER A 288 4.54 5.12 0.40
C SER A 288 5.72 5.66 -0.40
N VAL A 289 6.83 4.92 -0.42
CA VAL A 289 8.03 5.27 -1.21
C VAL A 289 7.84 4.93 -2.69
N LEU A 290 7.28 3.75 -2.97
CA LEU A 290 7.18 3.23 -4.33
C LEU A 290 6.08 3.94 -5.14
N ALA A 291 4.91 4.20 -4.57
CA ALA A 291 3.79 4.82 -5.27
C ALA A 291 4.18 6.10 -6.06
N PRO A 292 4.85 7.12 -5.49
CA PRO A 292 5.25 8.32 -6.22
C PRO A 292 6.34 8.06 -7.28
N SER A 293 7.07 6.95 -7.20
CA SER A 293 8.07 6.54 -8.19
C SER A 293 7.45 5.83 -9.41
N LEU A 294 6.23 5.30 -9.27
CA LEU A 294 5.59 4.56 -10.36
C LEU A 294 5.32 5.47 -11.56
N ARG A 295 5.67 4.96 -12.74
CA ARG A 295 5.31 5.54 -14.04
C ARG A 295 4.31 4.62 -14.74
N PRO A 296 3.26 5.17 -15.38
CA PRO A 296 2.89 6.60 -15.50
C PRO A 296 2.20 7.16 -14.22
N ARG A 297 1.86 8.46 -14.19
CA ARG A 297 1.19 9.12 -13.04
C ARG A 297 0.00 8.36 -12.48
N LEU A 298 -0.85 7.81 -13.33
CA LEU A 298 -2.03 7.03 -12.91
C LEU A 298 -1.67 5.79 -12.07
N ALA A 299 -0.46 5.25 -12.22
CA ALA A 299 0.04 4.22 -11.31
C ALA A 299 0.26 4.76 -9.89
N ALA A 300 0.81 5.97 -9.75
CA ALA A 300 0.98 6.61 -8.45
C ALA A 300 -0.38 6.84 -7.76
N VAL A 301 -1.40 7.27 -8.52
CA VAL A 301 -2.77 7.40 -8.02
C VAL A 301 -3.31 6.07 -7.52
N GLY A 302 -3.14 4.99 -8.29
CA GLY A 302 -3.58 3.65 -7.87
C GLY A 302 -2.89 3.17 -6.59
N GLY A 303 -1.58 3.39 -6.48
CA GLY A 303 -0.80 3.05 -5.27
C GLY A 303 -1.26 3.84 -4.05
N PHE A 304 -1.40 5.18 -4.16
CA PHE A 304 -1.87 6.00 -3.04
C PHE A 304 -3.31 5.67 -2.64
N LEU A 305 -4.18 5.37 -3.61
CA LEU A 305 -5.56 4.99 -3.33
C LEU A 305 -5.65 3.69 -2.52
N ALA A 306 -4.80 2.70 -2.81
CA ALA A 306 -4.73 1.47 -2.04
C ALA A 306 -4.31 1.74 -0.59
N VAL A 307 -3.24 2.50 -0.38
CA VAL A 307 -2.80 2.88 0.98
C VAL A 307 -3.88 3.68 1.71
N ALA A 308 -4.49 4.66 1.03
CA ALA A 308 -5.56 5.49 1.61
C ALA A 308 -6.73 4.62 2.09
N ALA A 309 -7.22 3.71 1.25
CA ALA A 309 -8.36 2.85 1.58
C ALA A 309 -8.04 1.93 2.78
N THR A 310 -6.85 1.32 2.81
CA THR A 310 -6.44 0.44 3.91
C THR A 310 -6.27 1.21 5.22
N VAL A 311 -5.59 2.36 5.19
CA VAL A 311 -5.32 3.15 6.40
C VAL A 311 -6.60 3.81 6.94
N LEU A 312 -7.46 4.34 6.06
CA LEU A 312 -8.78 4.84 6.46
C LEU A 312 -9.64 3.71 7.03
N GLY A 313 -9.65 2.54 6.40
CA GLY A 313 -10.37 1.37 6.91
C GLY A 313 -9.92 0.99 8.32
N ALA A 314 -8.61 0.98 8.58
CA ALA A 314 -8.06 0.71 9.91
C ALA A 314 -8.50 1.77 10.95
N GLY A 315 -8.38 3.06 10.62
CA GLY A 315 -8.78 4.15 11.54
C GLY A 315 -10.28 4.17 11.81
N LEU A 316 -11.12 3.92 10.79
CA LEU A 316 -12.58 3.87 10.94
C LEU A 316 -13.03 2.65 11.75
N THR A 317 -12.32 1.53 11.64
CA THR A 317 -12.57 0.35 12.47
C THR A 317 -12.29 0.67 13.95
N GLY A 318 -11.15 1.32 14.26
CA GLY A 318 -10.84 1.75 15.63
C GLY A 318 -11.84 2.76 16.19
N LEU A 319 -12.28 3.73 15.39
CA LEU A 319 -13.34 4.67 15.79
C LEU A 319 -14.66 3.95 16.07
N ARG A 320 -15.03 2.98 15.22
CA ARG A 320 -16.24 2.18 15.38
C ARG A 320 -16.17 1.34 16.65
N ASP A 321 -15.03 0.74 16.96
CA ASP A 321 -14.85 -0.08 18.16
C ASP A 321 -15.00 0.79 19.43
N ALA A 322 -14.44 2.00 19.46
CA ALA A 322 -14.60 2.94 20.56
C ALA A 322 -16.04 3.51 20.71
N VAL A 323 -16.79 3.66 19.61
CA VAL A 323 -18.18 4.13 19.67
C VAL A 323 -19.17 3.01 20.05
N ALA A 324 -18.85 1.77 19.68
CA ALA A 324 -19.75 0.64 19.89
C ALA A 324 -19.62 0.02 21.29
N SER A 325 -18.52 0.30 22.01
CA SER A 325 -18.24 -0.26 23.33
C SER A 325 -17.96 0.84 24.33
N ASP A 326 -18.76 0.90 25.39
CA ASP A 326 -18.55 1.83 26.52
C ASP A 326 -17.28 1.50 27.32
N GLU A 327 -16.65 0.34 27.05
CA GLU A 327 -15.40 -0.09 27.68
C GLU A 327 -14.14 0.33 26.90
N LEU A 328 -14.29 0.90 25.71
CA LEU A 328 -13.18 1.26 24.83
C LEU A 328 -13.11 2.77 24.60
N GLU A 329 -11.95 3.35 24.87
CA GLU A 329 -11.67 4.75 24.57
C GLU A 329 -10.90 4.89 23.26
N TRP A 330 -11.23 5.90 22.47
CA TRP A 330 -10.55 6.17 21.21
C TRP A 330 -9.18 6.82 21.48
N THR A 331 -8.12 6.22 20.93
CA THR A 331 -6.75 6.64 21.26
C THR A 331 -6.19 7.67 20.28
N VAL A 332 -5.13 8.38 20.70
CA VAL A 332 -4.37 9.29 19.83
C VAL A 332 -3.82 8.55 18.58
N PRO A 333 -3.25 7.33 18.68
CA PRO A 333 -2.95 6.49 17.53
C PRO A 333 -4.13 6.27 16.57
N GLY A 334 -5.34 6.00 17.09
CA GLY A 334 -6.55 5.85 16.28
C GLY A 334 -6.89 7.12 15.47
N ALA A 335 -6.80 8.29 16.11
CA ALA A 335 -6.94 9.58 15.43
C ALA A 335 -5.84 9.83 14.38
N GLY A 336 -4.61 9.43 14.69
CA GLY A 336 -3.47 9.48 13.78
C GLY A 336 -3.66 8.64 12.52
N LEU A 337 -4.28 7.45 12.62
CA LEU A 337 -4.64 6.62 11.45
C LEU A 337 -5.68 7.30 10.55
N LEU A 338 -6.71 7.92 11.12
CA LEU A 338 -7.68 8.68 10.33
C LEU A 338 -7.01 9.85 9.60
N ALA A 339 -6.20 10.64 10.32
CA ALA A 339 -5.46 11.75 9.74
C ALA A 339 -4.52 11.30 8.63
N ALA A 340 -3.78 10.21 8.83
CA ALA A 340 -2.89 9.64 7.83
C ALA A 340 -3.64 9.15 6.59
N GLY A 341 -4.77 8.45 6.79
CA GLY A 341 -5.64 7.98 5.72
C GLY A 341 -6.21 9.12 4.87
N VAL A 342 -6.68 10.20 5.52
CA VAL A 342 -7.11 11.43 4.84
C VAL A 342 -5.93 12.07 4.08
N GLY A 343 -4.74 12.09 4.68
CA GLY A 343 -3.51 12.55 4.02
C GLY A 343 -3.23 11.80 2.71
N TYR A 344 -3.31 10.47 2.70
CA TYR A 344 -3.16 9.69 1.47
C TYR A 344 -4.27 9.93 0.46
N ALA A 345 -5.51 10.15 0.89
CA ALA A 345 -6.59 10.53 0.00
C ALA A 345 -6.30 11.89 -0.67
N VAL A 346 -5.79 12.86 0.08
CA VAL A 346 -5.34 14.16 -0.47
C VAL A 346 -4.19 13.97 -1.47
N LEU A 347 -3.18 13.15 -1.16
CA LEU A 347 -2.09 12.85 -2.11
C LEU A 347 -2.62 12.17 -3.38
N THR A 348 -3.59 11.26 -3.25
CA THR A 348 -4.27 10.61 -4.38
C THR A 348 -4.96 11.64 -5.27
N LEU A 349 -5.69 12.58 -4.67
CA LEU A 349 -6.40 13.65 -5.37
C LEU A 349 -5.45 14.66 -6.03
N LEU A 350 -4.36 15.03 -5.35
CA LEU A 350 -3.33 15.92 -5.90
C LEU A 350 -2.65 15.25 -7.11
N ALA A 351 -2.23 13.99 -6.97
CA ALA A 351 -1.65 13.22 -8.06
C ALA A 351 -2.63 13.11 -9.25
N TRP A 352 -3.93 12.95 -8.99
CA TRP A 352 -4.96 12.95 -10.03
C TRP A 352 -5.14 14.32 -10.71
N ARG A 353 -5.19 15.41 -9.93
CA ARG A 353 -5.51 16.76 -10.42
C ARG A 353 -4.40 17.43 -11.22
N LEU A 354 -3.15 16.99 -11.10
CA LEU A 354 -2.00 17.48 -11.89
C LEU A 354 -2.05 17.10 -13.39
N ARG A 355 -3.27 16.96 -13.94
CA ARG A 355 -3.63 16.67 -15.35
C ARG A 355 -3.82 17.93 -16.18
N ARG A 356 -4.17 19.05 -15.56
CA ARG A 356 -4.69 20.22 -16.26
C ARG A 356 -3.60 21.29 -16.36
N GLY A 357 -2.72 21.16 -17.34
CA GLY A 357 -2.04 22.32 -17.92
C GLY A 357 -2.84 22.78 -19.13
N PRO A 358 -3.02 24.10 -19.37
CA PRO A 358 -3.60 24.56 -20.63
C PRO A 358 -2.76 24.01 -21.78
N ALA A 359 -3.43 23.53 -22.83
CA ALA A 359 -2.76 23.30 -24.11
C ALA A 359 -2.14 24.63 -24.53
N ALA A 360 -0.81 24.66 -24.62
CA ALA A 360 -0.08 25.75 -25.25
C ALA A 360 -0.10 25.54 -26.77
#